data_AF-A0A2P2IG90-F1
#
_entry.id   AF-A0A2P2IG90-F1
#
_cell.length_a   1.000
_cell.length_b   1.000
_cell.length_c   1.000
_cell.angle_alpha   90.00
_cell.angle_beta   90.00
_cell.angle_gamma   90.00
#
_symmetry.space_group_name_H-M   'P 1'
#
loop_
_entity.id
_entity.type
_entity.pdbx_description
1 polymer ?
#
loop_
_entity_poly.entity_id
_entity_poly.type
_entity_poly.pdbx_seq_one_letter_code
_entity_poly.pdbx_strand_id
1 'polypeptide(L)'
;MNLQAMFLDFNPGKFLVWVCVSVFTALLALRLDNIINWSYWAVFAPLWLWKAFVVVGAFVANIVWIKNPHYRLEGQSSIQYRALLISLGIHLFLLLFELLLADKLNTGRHSWLSVFTPLIVVSLLSIAACIWGVKHNRSIELELYCSVNLLQFIFIALRLDHYIG
;
A
#
# COMPACT_ATOMS: atom_id res chain seq x y z
N MET A 1 19.43 -20.22 -21.69
CA MET A 1 18.48 -19.17 -21.25
C MET A 1 19.05 -17.82 -21.64
N ASN A 2 18.28 -17.01 -22.37
CA ASN A 2 18.77 -15.78 -22.96
C ASN A 2 18.76 -14.64 -21.92
N LEU A 3 19.89 -14.47 -21.21
CA LEU A 3 20.02 -13.49 -20.11
C LEU A 3 19.71 -12.06 -20.56
N GLN A 4 19.97 -11.72 -21.82
CA GLN A 4 19.61 -10.42 -22.39
C GLN A 4 18.09 -10.16 -22.42
N ALA A 5 17.27 -11.18 -22.70
CA ALA A 5 15.82 -11.03 -22.67
C ALA A 5 15.31 -10.82 -21.23
N MET A 6 15.91 -11.50 -20.25
CA MET A 6 15.57 -11.29 -18.83
C MET A 6 15.89 -9.87 -18.33
N PHE A 7 16.99 -9.27 -18.78
CA PHE A 7 17.35 -7.90 -18.39
C PHE A 7 16.54 -6.83 -19.13
N LEU A 8 16.04 -7.11 -20.34
CA LEU A 8 15.21 -6.17 -21.10
C LEU A 8 13.82 -5.96 -20.45
N ASP A 9 13.24 -7.03 -19.90
CA ASP A 9 11.93 -6.99 -19.21
C ASP A 9 12.05 -6.62 -17.73
N PHE A 10 13.25 -6.29 -17.25
CA PHE A 10 13.49 -6.01 -15.85
C PHE A 10 12.87 -4.68 -15.43
N ASN A 11 11.81 -4.75 -14.62
CA ASN A 11 11.21 -3.58 -14.00
C ASN A 11 11.87 -3.33 -12.63
N PRO A 12 12.73 -2.30 -12.49
CA PRO A 12 13.48 -2.06 -11.26
C PRO A 12 12.56 -1.71 -10.08
N GLY A 13 11.43 -1.04 -10.34
CA GLY A 13 10.45 -0.72 -9.31
C GLY A 13 9.76 -1.96 -8.75
N LYS A 14 9.33 -2.88 -9.62
CA LYS A 14 8.77 -4.16 -9.18
C LYS A 14 9.82 -4.97 -8.41
N PHE A 15 11.04 -5.05 -8.91
CA PHE A 15 12.12 -5.77 -8.23
C PHE A 15 12.38 -5.23 -6.82
N LEU A 16 12.45 -3.90 -6.66
CA LEU A 16 12.60 -3.26 -5.35
C LEU A 16 11.49 -3.69 -4.38
N VAL A 17 10.23 -3.68 -4.83
CA VAL A 17 9.09 -4.11 -4.01
C VAL A 17 9.25 -5.57 -3.59
N TRP A 18 9.56 -6.48 -4.52
CA TRP A 18 9.74 -7.91 -4.21
C TRP A 18 10.87 -8.17 -3.20
N VAL A 19 11.99 -7.46 -3.34
CA VAL A 19 13.12 -7.55 -2.42
C VAL A 19 12.72 -7.03 -1.04
N CYS A 20 12.12 -5.84 -0.96
CA CYS A 20 11.67 -5.26 0.30
C CYS A 20 10.66 -6.14 1.03
N VAL A 21 9.68 -6.71 0.31
CA VAL A 21 8.70 -7.63 0.87
C VAL A 21 9.36 -8.91 1.35
N SER A 22 10.28 -9.51 0.58
CA SER A 22 11.01 -10.71 1.00
C SER A 22 11.83 -10.48 2.26
N VAL A 23 12.56 -9.37 2.33
CA VAL A 23 13.37 -9.01 3.51
C VAL A 23 12.46 -8.76 4.72
N PHE A 24 11.35 -8.05 4.54
CA PHE A 24 10.36 -7.86 5.61
C PHE A 24 9.82 -9.20 6.12
N THR A 25 9.40 -10.10 5.23
CA THR A 25 8.86 -11.42 5.62
C THR A 25 9.89 -12.24 6.38
N ALA A 26 11.16 -12.25 5.94
CA ALA A 26 12.23 -12.93 6.63
C ALA A 26 12.49 -12.34 8.03
N LEU A 27 12.59 -11.02 8.15
CA LEU A 27 12.79 -10.34 9.44
C LEU A 27 11.60 -10.55 10.38
N LEU A 28 10.37 -10.50 9.86
CA LEU A 28 9.17 -10.74 10.65
C LEU A 28 9.14 -12.17 11.19
N ALA A 29 9.43 -13.18 10.35
CA ALA A 29 9.50 -14.56 10.78
C ALA A 29 10.54 -14.76 11.90
N LEU A 30 11.78 -14.27 11.70
CA LEU A 30 12.82 -14.32 12.73
C LEU A 30 12.43 -13.61 14.02
N ARG A 31 11.67 -12.51 13.91
CA ARG A 31 11.21 -11.77 15.09
C ARG A 31 10.12 -12.52 15.84
N LEU A 32 9.16 -13.11 15.12
CA LEU A 32 8.09 -13.92 15.71
C LEU A 32 8.62 -15.19 16.37
N ASP A 33 9.69 -15.78 15.81
CA ASP A 33 10.41 -16.91 16.40
C ASP A 33 11.34 -16.51 17.56
N ASN A 34 11.35 -15.24 17.97
CA ASN A 34 12.21 -14.68 19.01
C ASN A 34 13.72 -14.89 18.78
N ILE A 35 14.14 -15.14 17.54
CA ILE A 35 15.56 -15.27 17.16
C ILE A 35 16.25 -13.90 17.19
N ILE A 36 15.54 -12.86 16.77
CA ILE A 36 16.02 -11.46 16.81
C ILE A 36 15.23 -10.63 17.84
N ASN A 37 15.92 -9.75 18.56
CA ASN A 37 15.34 -8.85 19.58
C ASN A 37 15.09 -7.43 19.09
N TRP A 38 15.04 -7.23 17.77
CA TRP A 38 14.85 -5.90 17.18
C TRP A 38 13.43 -5.36 17.46
N SER A 39 13.29 -4.04 17.48
CA SER A 39 11.96 -3.43 17.55
C SER A 39 11.17 -3.74 16.28
N TYR A 40 9.84 -3.81 16.39
CA TYR A 40 8.98 -3.97 15.20
C TYR A 40 9.17 -2.82 14.21
N TRP A 41 9.62 -1.64 14.68
CA TRP A 41 10.00 -0.54 13.81
C TRP A 41 11.14 -0.89 12.85
N ALA A 42 12.18 -1.58 13.32
CA ALA A 42 13.28 -2.03 12.47
C ALA A 42 12.84 -3.15 11.51
N VAL A 43 11.96 -4.05 11.97
CA VAL A 43 11.43 -5.15 11.15
C VAL A 43 10.62 -4.62 9.96
N PHE A 44 9.81 -3.59 10.16
CA PHE A 44 8.98 -2.98 9.11
C PHE A 44 9.73 -2.00 8.18
N ALA A 45 10.95 -1.58 8.55
CA ALA A 45 11.74 -0.62 7.77
C ALA A 45 11.89 -0.95 6.26
N PRO A 46 12.07 -2.21 5.82
CA PRO A 46 12.11 -2.54 4.40
C PRO A 46 10.84 -2.15 3.65
N LEU A 47 9.66 -2.25 4.27
CA LEU A 47 8.39 -1.86 3.66
C LEU A 47 8.29 -0.34 3.50
N TRP A 48 8.76 0.41 4.49
CA TRP A 48 8.72 1.87 4.42
C TRP A 48 9.69 2.43 3.40
N LEU A 49 10.82 1.74 3.18
CA LEU A 49 11.80 2.13 2.17
C LEU A 49 11.17 2.24 0.78
N TRP A 50 10.53 1.17 0.28
CA TRP A 50 9.95 1.21 -1.07
C TRP A 50 8.75 2.16 -1.16
N LYS A 51 7.97 2.32 -0.08
CA LYS A 51 6.89 3.32 -0.04
C LYS A 51 7.43 4.75 -0.09
N ALA A 52 8.57 5.03 0.55
CA ALA A 52 9.23 6.32 0.43
C ALA A 52 9.61 6.62 -1.04
N PHE A 53 10.11 5.63 -1.78
CA PHE A 53 10.34 5.78 -3.23
C PHE A 53 9.07 6.13 -4.01
N VAL A 54 7.92 5.51 -3.68
CA VAL A 54 6.62 5.87 -4.29
C VAL A 54 6.24 7.32 -3.99
N VAL A 55 6.40 7.76 -2.74
CA VAL A 55 6.10 9.14 -2.32
C VAL A 55 7.02 10.14 -3.04
N VAL A 56 8.31 9.86 -3.12
CA VAL A 56 9.28 10.69 -3.84
C VAL A 56 8.94 10.74 -5.33
N GLY A 57 8.63 9.60 -5.95
CA GLY A 57 8.21 9.55 -7.35
C GLY A 57 6.96 10.38 -7.63
N ALA A 58 5.96 10.30 -6.73
CA ALA A 58 4.76 11.11 -6.85
C ALA A 58 5.04 12.61 -6.63
N PHE A 59 5.93 12.97 -5.72
CA PHE A 59 6.36 14.35 -5.50
C PHE A 59 7.03 14.94 -6.75
N VAL A 60 7.95 14.19 -7.36
CA VAL A 60 8.59 14.58 -8.64
C VAL A 60 7.53 14.76 -9.74
N ALA A 61 6.59 13.83 -9.86
CA ALA A 61 5.52 13.94 -10.84
C ALA A 61 4.60 15.16 -10.61
N ASN A 62 4.31 15.52 -9.35
CA ASN A 62 3.56 16.73 -9.02
C ASN A 62 4.33 18.00 -9.44
N ILE A 63 5.64 18.06 -9.20
CA ILE A 63 6.48 19.18 -9.64
C ILE A 63 6.46 19.31 -11.17
N VAL A 64 6.63 18.20 -11.89
CA VAL A 64 6.60 18.18 -13.35
C VAL A 64 5.25 18.63 -13.89
N TRP A 65 4.15 18.18 -13.25
CA TRP A 65 2.78 18.55 -13.61
C TRP A 65 2.50 20.05 -13.44
N ILE A 66 3.03 20.67 -12.39
CA ILE A 66 2.89 22.11 -12.15
C ILE A 66 3.72 22.91 -13.16
N LYS A 67 4.95 22.49 -13.44
CA LYS A 67 5.87 23.21 -14.33
C LYS A 67 5.49 23.14 -15.81
N ASN A 68 4.77 22.10 -16.22
CA ASN A 68 4.46 21.85 -17.64
C ASN A 68 2.94 21.83 -17.86
N PRO A 69 2.29 23.00 -17.95
CA PRO A 69 0.84 23.09 -18.11
C PRO A 69 0.34 22.49 -19.44
N HIS A 70 1.20 22.33 -20.44
CA HIS A 70 0.88 21.70 -21.72
C HIS A 70 0.41 20.24 -21.59
N TYR A 71 0.87 19.49 -20.57
CA TYR A 71 0.37 18.13 -20.30
C TYR A 71 -1.11 18.07 -19.91
N ARG A 72 -1.74 19.21 -19.61
CA ARG A 72 -3.20 19.28 -19.33
C ARG A 72 -4.05 19.18 -20.58
N LEU A 73 -3.50 19.55 -21.74
CA LEU A 73 -4.18 19.51 -23.03
C LEU A 73 -4.21 18.09 -23.61
N GLU A 74 -3.23 17.28 -23.24
CA GLU A 74 -3.15 15.87 -23.63
C GLU A 74 -3.97 15.03 -22.64
N GLY A 75 -5.21 14.71 -23.03
CA GLY A 75 -6.18 14.03 -22.14
C GLY A 75 -5.65 12.75 -21.48
N GLN A 76 -4.74 12.04 -22.14
CA GLN A 76 -4.09 10.83 -21.63
C GLN A 76 -3.19 11.11 -20.40
N SER A 77 -2.41 12.19 -20.41
CA SER A 77 -1.53 12.57 -19.30
C SER A 77 -2.31 12.97 -18.04
N SER A 78 -3.47 13.63 -18.21
CA SER A 78 -4.39 13.96 -17.11
C SER A 78 -4.97 12.73 -16.43
N ILE A 79 -5.30 11.69 -17.21
CA ILE A 79 -5.80 10.42 -16.67
C ILE A 79 -4.69 9.71 -15.89
N GLN A 80 -3.48 9.64 -16.43
CA GLN A 80 -2.32 9.03 -15.76
C GLN A 80 -1.96 9.76 -14.46
N TYR A 81 -1.99 11.09 -14.46
CA TYR A 81 -1.74 11.90 -13.26
C TYR A 81 -2.81 11.66 -12.18
N ARG A 82 -4.10 11.59 -12.55
CA ARG A 82 -5.17 11.24 -11.61
C ARG A 82 -5.00 9.84 -11.04
N ALA A 83 -4.62 8.87 -11.86
CA ALA A 83 -4.33 7.50 -11.41
C ALA A 83 -3.14 7.46 -10.44
N LEU A 84 -2.09 8.23 -10.70
CA LEU A 84 -0.95 8.38 -9.80
C LEU A 84 -1.38 8.93 -8.42
N LEU A 85 -2.23 9.96 -8.38
CA LEU A 85 -2.71 10.52 -7.11
C LEU A 85 -3.56 9.53 -6.31
N ILE A 86 -4.43 8.77 -6.97
CA ILE A 86 -5.22 7.70 -6.33
C ILE A 86 -4.27 6.62 -5.78
N SER A 87 -3.30 6.19 -6.60
CA SER A 87 -2.29 5.20 -6.19
C SER A 87 -1.50 5.69 -4.97
N LEU A 88 -1.02 6.94 -4.99
CA LEU A 88 -0.33 7.55 -3.85
C LEU A 88 -1.20 7.53 -2.59
N GLY A 89 -2.48 7.92 -2.71
CA GLY A 89 -3.42 7.90 -1.59
C GLY A 89 -3.54 6.51 -0.95
N ILE A 90 -3.69 5.47 -1.76
CA ILE A 90 -3.75 4.08 -1.27
C ILE A 90 -2.45 3.69 -0.56
N HIS A 91 -1.28 4.03 -1.13
CA HIS A 91 0.01 3.74 -0.49
C HIS A 91 0.17 4.47 0.85
N LEU A 92 -0.34 5.70 0.99
CA LEU A 92 -0.30 6.45 2.24
C LEU A 92 -1.20 5.82 3.31
N PHE A 93 -2.41 5.36 2.95
CA PHE A 93 -3.26 4.63 3.88
C PHE A 93 -2.66 3.28 4.30
N LEU A 94 -2.03 2.56 3.36
CA LEU A 94 -1.28 1.33 3.68
C LEU A 94 -0.08 1.62 4.58
N LEU A 95 0.62 2.74 4.37
CA LEU A 95 1.72 3.18 5.25
C LEU A 95 1.19 3.48 6.66
N LEU A 96 0.06 4.17 6.77
CA LEU A 96 -0.58 4.46 8.06
C LEU A 96 -0.95 3.18 8.81
N PHE A 97 -1.52 2.19 8.11
CA PHE A 97 -1.78 0.87 8.67
C PHE A 97 -0.51 0.21 9.21
N GLU A 98 0.58 0.17 8.43
CA GLU A 98 1.84 -0.43 8.86
C GLU A 98 2.46 0.28 10.07
N LEU A 99 2.36 1.62 10.15
CA LEU A 99 2.86 2.38 11.29
C LEU A 99 2.06 2.05 12.56
N LEU A 100 0.73 2.01 12.47
CA LEU A 100 -0.13 1.61 13.59
C LEU A 100 0.10 0.16 14.00
N LEU A 101 0.35 -0.73 13.03
CA LEU A 101 0.64 -2.13 13.27
C LEU A 101 2.00 -2.30 13.98
N ALA A 102 3.04 -1.62 13.51
CA ALA A 102 4.35 -1.64 14.14
C ALA A 102 4.30 -1.08 15.57
N ASP A 103 3.56 0.01 15.80
CA ASP A 103 3.38 0.55 17.15
C ASP A 103 2.62 -0.41 18.05
N LYS A 104 1.50 -0.99 17.58
CA LYS A 104 0.72 -1.97 18.34
C LYS A 104 1.54 -3.19 18.71
N LEU A 105 2.32 -3.73 17.77
CA LEU A 105 3.19 -4.89 18.03
C LEU A 105 4.30 -4.56 19.03
N ASN A 106 4.77 -3.31 19.07
CA ASN A 106 5.84 -2.89 19.96
C ASN A 106 5.37 -2.48 21.37
N THR A 107 4.23 -1.81 21.48
CA THR A 107 3.74 -1.21 22.75
C THR A 107 2.51 -1.90 23.32
N GLY A 108 1.73 -2.61 22.50
CA GLY A 108 0.49 -3.28 22.90
C GLY A 108 -0.69 -2.35 23.20
N ARG A 109 -0.55 -1.02 23.11
CA ARG A 109 -1.50 -0.04 23.69
C ARG A 109 -2.84 0.11 22.94
N HIS A 110 -2.83 0.09 21.61
CA HIS A 110 -4.01 0.37 20.79
C HIS A 110 -4.92 -0.86 20.62
N SER A 111 -6.23 -0.71 20.37
CA SER A 111 -7.06 -1.86 19.95
C SER A 111 -6.74 -2.26 18.52
N TRP A 112 -6.93 -3.53 18.16
CA TRP A 112 -6.75 -4.01 16.80
C TRP A 112 -7.73 -3.34 15.84
N LEU A 113 -8.95 -3.06 16.27
CA LEU A 113 -9.90 -2.26 15.49
C LEU A 113 -9.32 -0.89 15.10
N SER A 114 -8.66 -0.19 16.05
CA SER A 114 -8.02 1.09 15.78
C SER A 114 -6.89 0.95 14.74
N VAL A 115 -6.10 -0.13 14.79
CA VAL A 115 -5.00 -0.39 13.87
C VAL A 115 -5.51 -0.65 12.44
N PHE A 116 -6.62 -1.38 12.29
CA PHE A 116 -7.22 -1.70 10.99
C PHE A 116 -8.06 -0.55 10.40
N THR A 117 -8.34 0.53 11.16
CA THR A 117 -9.09 1.71 10.69
C THR A 117 -8.68 2.22 9.30
N PRO A 118 -7.40 2.41 8.96
CA PRO A 118 -7.00 2.91 7.65
C PRO A 118 -7.45 1.99 6.51
N LEU A 119 -7.36 0.67 6.70
CA LEU A 119 -7.80 -0.32 5.71
C LEU A 119 -9.32 -0.33 5.55
N ILE A 120 -10.06 -0.20 6.66
CA ILE A 120 -11.53 -0.11 6.63
C ILE A 120 -11.97 1.13 5.85
N VAL A 121 -11.35 2.29 6.12
CA VAL A 121 -11.64 3.54 5.40
C VAL A 121 -11.36 3.41 3.91
N VAL A 122 -10.19 2.88 3.51
CA VAL A 122 -9.86 2.65 2.10
C VAL A 122 -10.86 1.71 1.43
N SER A 123 -11.28 0.65 2.12
CA SER A 123 -12.22 -0.33 1.58
C SER A 123 -13.61 0.28 1.37
N LEU A 124 -14.08 1.13 2.29
CA LEU A 124 -15.32 1.89 2.15
C LEU A 124 -15.25 2.90 0.99
N LEU A 125 -14.17 3.65 0.88
CA LEU A 125 -13.95 4.57 -0.24
C LEU A 125 -13.92 3.81 -1.58
N SER A 126 -13.32 2.62 -1.59
CA SER A 126 -13.26 1.77 -2.78
C SER A 126 -14.64 1.28 -3.21
N ILE A 127 -15.62 1.08 -2.29
CA ILE A 127 -16.99 0.72 -2.67
C ILE A 127 -17.65 1.86 -3.45
N ALA A 128 -17.51 3.10 -2.97
CA ALA A 128 -18.04 4.27 -3.66
C ALA A 128 -17.37 4.45 -5.04
N ALA A 129 -16.06 4.23 -5.11
CA ALA A 129 -15.29 4.29 -6.35
C ALA A 129 -15.71 3.18 -7.34
N CYS A 130 -15.99 1.96 -6.86
CA CYS A 130 -16.53 0.87 -7.67
C CYS A 130 -17.88 1.22 -8.29
N ILE A 131 -18.83 1.74 -7.49
CA ILE A 131 -20.15 2.15 -7.98
C ILE A 131 -20.02 3.21 -9.08
N TRP A 132 -19.14 4.19 -8.87
CA TRP A 132 -18.86 5.22 -9.86
C TRP A 132 -18.16 4.64 -11.11
N GLY A 133 -17.20 3.74 -10.93
CA GLY A 133 -16.44 3.08 -11.99
C GLY A 133 -17.30 2.22 -12.92
N VAL A 134 -18.24 1.46 -12.35
CA VAL A 134 -19.22 0.66 -13.11
C VAL A 134 -20.08 1.56 -13.99
N LYS A 135 -20.50 2.71 -13.45
CA LYS A 135 -21.30 3.69 -14.21
C LYS A 135 -20.56 4.33 -15.38
N HIS A 136 -19.22 4.38 -15.35
CA HIS A 136 -18.39 5.06 -16.34
C HIS A 136 -17.47 4.12 -17.15
N ASN A 137 -17.68 2.79 -17.10
CA ASN A 137 -16.85 1.78 -17.78
C ASN A 137 -15.34 1.91 -17.51
N ARG A 138 -14.96 2.27 -16.27
CA ARG A 138 -13.55 2.37 -15.85
C ARG A 138 -13.04 1.02 -15.36
N SER A 139 -11.74 0.74 -15.49
CA SER A 139 -11.08 -0.41 -14.86
C SER A 139 -11.09 -0.28 -13.33
N ILE A 140 -11.62 -1.28 -12.61
CA ILE A 140 -11.93 -1.24 -11.16
C ILE A 140 -11.15 -2.30 -10.35
N GLU A 141 -10.16 -2.97 -10.95
CA GLU A 141 -9.55 -4.17 -10.33
C GLU A 141 -9.06 -3.95 -8.89
N LEU A 142 -8.26 -2.91 -8.64
CA LEU A 142 -7.71 -2.61 -7.30
C LEU A 142 -8.79 -2.20 -6.28
N GLU A 143 -9.72 -1.34 -6.70
CA GLU A 143 -10.81 -0.87 -5.83
C GLU A 143 -11.71 -2.05 -5.42
N LEU A 144 -11.98 -2.96 -6.36
CA LEU A 144 -12.75 -4.16 -6.11
C LEU A 144 -12.05 -5.09 -5.11
N TYR A 145 -10.73 -5.30 -5.25
CA TYR A 145 -9.96 -6.06 -4.26
C TYR A 145 -10.04 -5.47 -2.86
N CYS A 146 -9.95 -4.14 -2.71
CA CYS A 146 -10.11 -3.50 -1.40
C CYS A 146 -11.54 -3.65 -0.86
N SER A 147 -12.56 -3.42 -1.69
CA SER A 147 -13.98 -3.51 -1.29
C SER A 147 -14.38 -4.90 -0.81
N VAL A 148 -13.98 -5.95 -1.52
CA VAL A 148 -14.32 -7.34 -1.16
C VAL A 148 -13.71 -7.73 0.19
N ASN A 149 -12.55 -7.17 0.54
CA ASN A 149 -11.85 -7.49 1.79
C ASN A 149 -12.32 -6.67 3.00
N LEU A 150 -13.31 -5.78 2.88
CA LEU A 150 -13.82 -4.95 3.98
C LEU A 150 -14.22 -5.78 5.20
N LEU A 151 -15.08 -6.79 5.00
CA LEU A 151 -15.55 -7.67 6.07
C LEU A 151 -14.41 -8.49 6.66
N GLN A 152 -13.46 -8.92 5.83
CA GLN A 152 -12.27 -9.64 6.30
C GLN A 152 -11.43 -8.76 7.24
N PHE A 153 -11.19 -7.50 6.91
CA PHE A 153 -10.45 -6.58 7.78
C PHE A 153 -11.17 -6.35 9.11
N ILE A 154 -12.50 -6.18 9.08
CA ILE A 154 -13.31 -6.00 10.30
C ILE A 154 -13.25 -7.25 11.17
N PHE A 155 -13.51 -8.43 10.61
CA PHE A 155 -13.53 -9.68 11.39
C PHE A 155 -12.15 -10.05 11.92
N ILE A 156 -11.07 -9.84 11.17
CA ILE A 156 -9.72 -10.04 11.67
C ILE A 156 -9.46 -9.11 12.87
N ALA A 157 -9.81 -7.83 12.76
CA ALA A 157 -9.61 -6.88 13.84
C ALA A 157 -10.40 -7.26 15.10
N LEU A 158 -11.68 -7.61 14.95
CA LEU A 158 -12.54 -8.02 16.07
C LEU A 158 -12.08 -9.34 16.70
N ARG A 159 -11.60 -10.29 15.90
CA ARG A 159 -11.04 -11.55 16.39
C ARG A 159 -9.75 -11.33 17.18
N LEU A 160 -8.87 -10.46 16.69
CA LEU A 160 -7.63 -10.11 17.39
C LEU A 160 -7.89 -9.34 18.69
N ASP A 161 -8.97 -8.57 18.75
CA ASP A 161 -9.46 -7.93 19.99
C ASP A 161 -10.25 -8.89 20.90
N HIS A 162 -10.37 -10.18 20.54
CA HIS A 162 -11.12 -11.20 21.29
C HIS A 162 -12.62 -10.89 21.48
N TYR A 163 -13.22 -10.02 20.65
CA TYR A 163 -14.65 -9.72 20.69
C TYR A 163 -15.52 -10.82 20.05
N ILE A 164 -14.93 -11.63 19.16
CA ILE A 164 -15.59 -12.73 18.46
C ILE A 164 -14.69 -13.96 18.61
N GLY A 165 -15.25 -15.07 19.11
CA GLY A 165 -14.59 -16.36 19.33
C GLY A 165 -14.35 -17.14 18.04
#